data_AF-A0A3R6VKI3-F1
#
_entry.id   AF-A0A3R6VKI3-F1
#
_cell.length_a   1.000
_cell.length_b   1.000
_cell.length_c   1.000
_cell.angle_alpha   90.00
_cell.angle_beta   90.00
_cell.angle_gamma   90.00
#
_symmetry.space_group_name_H-M   'P 1'
#
loop_
_entity.id
_entity.type
_entity.pdbx_description
1 polymer ?
#
loop_
_entity_poly.entity_id
_entity_poly.type
_entity_poly.pdbx_seq_one_letter_code
_entity_poly.pdbx_strand_id
1 'polypeptide(L)'
;MMFLGPPGVGKGTYATRIAPKLNIPTISTGDLVRAEIKRDSALGRQIKEFSATGKLVPDEIILTMVRARLQEPDAKRGYILDGFPRNASQAVEFDKIDTLDLVVNFDLPEWVLLEKISGRR
;
A
#
# COMPACT_ATOMS: atom_id res chain seq x y z
N MET A 1 1.65 11.49 1.07
CA MET A 1 2.09 11.03 2.41
C MET A 1 2.08 9.51 2.48
N MET A 2 2.84 8.94 3.43
CA MET A 2 3.05 7.49 3.55
C MET A 2 2.83 7.02 4.98
N PHE A 3 2.10 5.92 5.15
CA PHE A 3 1.81 5.31 6.45
C PHE A 3 2.63 4.03 6.63
N LEU A 4 3.48 4.04 7.65
CA LEU A 4 4.33 2.91 8.06
C LEU A 4 3.89 2.38 9.42
N GLY A 5 4.33 1.17 9.75
CA GLY A 5 4.05 0.53 11.04
C GLY A 5 3.62 -0.93 10.88
N PRO A 6 3.60 -1.69 11.98
CA PRO A 6 3.37 -3.13 11.94
C PRO A 6 1.94 -3.49 11.48
N PRO A 7 1.70 -4.73 11.03
CA PRO A 7 0.35 -5.25 10.86
C PRO A 7 -0.47 -5.12 12.15
N GLY A 8 -1.77 -4.81 12.04
CA GLY A 8 -2.65 -4.68 13.21
C GLY A 8 -2.56 -3.33 13.96
N VAL A 9 -1.61 -2.47 13.63
CA VAL A 9 -1.45 -1.15 14.29
C VAL A 9 -2.60 -0.17 13.99
N GLY A 10 -3.37 -0.42 12.92
CA GLY A 10 -4.57 0.37 12.57
C GLY A 10 -4.37 1.40 11.45
N LYS A 11 -3.27 1.35 10.69
CA LYS A 11 -2.99 2.27 9.56
C LYS A 11 -4.20 2.52 8.66
N GLY A 12 -4.82 1.46 8.14
CA GLY A 12 -5.99 1.56 7.27
C GLY A 12 -7.18 2.27 7.91
N THR A 13 -7.40 2.10 9.22
CA THR A 13 -8.44 2.84 9.96
C THR A 13 -8.14 4.34 10.02
N TYR A 14 -6.88 4.73 10.21
CA TYR A 14 -6.50 6.13 10.16
C TYR A 14 -6.56 6.69 8.74
N ALA A 15 -6.08 5.93 7.74
CA ALA A 15 -6.10 6.33 6.34
C ALA A 15 -7.55 6.62 5.87
N THR A 16 -8.47 5.68 6.12
CA THR A 16 -9.90 5.84 5.77
C THR A 16 -10.60 7.01 6.46
N ARG A 17 -10.13 7.43 7.64
CA ARG A 17 -10.69 8.57 8.38
C ARG A 17 -10.09 9.91 7.97
N ILE A 18 -8.81 9.92 7.58
CA ILE A 18 -8.06 11.14 7.23
C ILE A 18 -8.24 11.49 5.75
N ALA A 19 -8.24 10.50 4.86
CA ALA A 19 -8.37 10.69 3.41
C ALA A 19 -9.56 11.59 3.01
N PRO A 20 -10.79 11.40 3.54
CA PRO A 20 -11.92 12.29 3.21
C PRO A 20 -11.73 13.72 3.72
N LYS A 21 -11.09 13.90 4.88
CA LYS A 21 -10.84 15.23 5.47
C LYS A 21 -9.81 16.03 4.68
N LEU A 22 -8.84 15.34 4.09
CA LEU A 22 -7.81 15.94 3.23
C LEU A 22 -8.20 15.94 1.75
N ASN A 23 -9.31 15.28 1.40
CA ASN A 23 -9.79 15.13 0.03
C ASN A 23 -8.73 14.52 -0.91
N ILE A 24 -8.07 13.45 -0.45
CA ILE A 24 -7.06 12.69 -1.19
C ILE A 24 -7.35 11.18 -1.11
N PRO A 25 -7.00 10.38 -2.13
CA PRO A 25 -7.20 8.95 -2.09
C PRO A 25 -6.24 8.23 -1.13
N THR A 26 -6.68 7.07 -0.65
CA THR A 26 -5.78 6.05 -0.09
C THR A 26 -5.40 5.06 -1.18
N ILE A 27 -4.11 4.86 -1.37
CA ILE A 27 -3.53 3.94 -2.35
C ILE A 27 -2.89 2.78 -1.57
N SER A 28 -3.48 1.60 -1.69
CA SER A 28 -3.01 0.36 -1.06
C SER A 28 -2.52 -0.59 -2.14
N THR A 29 -1.26 -1.02 -2.06
CA THR A 29 -0.67 -1.95 -3.04
C THR A 29 -1.40 -3.28 -3.07
N GLY A 30 -1.92 -3.73 -1.92
CA GLY A 30 -2.76 -4.91 -1.83
C GLY A 30 -4.08 -4.76 -2.59
N ASP A 31 -4.71 -3.58 -2.53
CA ASP A 31 -5.93 -3.29 -3.28
C ASP A 31 -5.66 -3.16 -4.78
N LEU A 32 -4.56 -2.52 -5.17
CA LEU A 32 -4.15 -2.44 -6.57
C LEU A 32 -3.94 -3.84 -7.16
N VAL A 33 -3.21 -4.70 -6.45
CA VAL A 33 -3.00 -6.11 -6.85
C VAL A 33 -4.32 -6.86 -6.97
N ARG A 34 -5.20 -6.78 -5.96
CA ARG A 34 -6.52 -7.43 -6.02
C ARG A 34 -7.38 -6.92 -7.17
N ALA A 35 -7.33 -5.62 -7.45
CA ALA A 35 -8.08 -5.00 -8.54
C ALA A 35 -7.58 -5.49 -9.91
N GLU A 36 -6.27 -5.59 -10.12
CA GLU A 36 -5.70 -6.15 -11.35
C GLU A 36 -6.09 -7.61 -11.56
N ILE A 37 -5.97 -8.45 -10.52
CA ILE A 37 -6.42 -9.85 -10.57
C ILE A 37 -7.91 -9.93 -10.92
N LYS A 38 -8.75 -9.10 -10.30
CA LYS A 38 -10.21 -9.09 -10.53
C LYS A 38 -10.58 -8.65 -11.95
N ARG A 39 -9.81 -7.76 -12.56
CA ARG A 39 -10.03 -7.28 -13.94
C ARG A 39 -9.61 -8.29 -15.01
N ASP A 40 -8.95 -9.39 -14.63
CA ASP A 40 -8.36 -10.38 -15.54
C ASP A 40 -7.51 -9.73 -16.65
N SER A 41 -6.75 -8.69 -16.29
CA SER A 41 -5.80 -8.07 -17.20
C SER A 41 -4.62 -9.02 -17.45
N ALA A 42 -3.82 -8.75 -18.49
CA ALA A 42 -2.59 -9.52 -18.72
C ALA A 42 -1.67 -9.49 -17.48
N LEU A 43 -1.54 -8.32 -16.86
CA LEU A 43 -0.81 -8.13 -15.62
C LEU A 43 -1.47 -8.87 -14.44
N GLY A 44 -2.80 -8.79 -14.34
CA GLY A 44 -3.58 -9.47 -13.30
C GLY A 44 -3.41 -10.99 -13.34
N ARG A 45 -3.36 -11.60 -14.53
CA ARG A 45 -3.08 -13.03 -14.70
C ARG A 45 -1.67 -13.40 -14.23
N GLN A 46 -0.65 -12.62 -14.60
CA GLN A 46 0.72 -12.83 -14.13
C GLN A 46 0.82 -12.70 -12.60
N ILE A 47 0.20 -11.66 -12.02
CA ILE A 47 0.17 -11.46 -10.57
C ILE A 47 -0.54 -12.63 -9.85
N LYS A 48 -1.62 -13.16 -10.44
CA LYS A 48 -2.35 -14.29 -9.90
C LYS A 48 -1.47 -15.55 -9.82
N GLU A 49 -0.59 -15.79 -10.78
CA GLU A 49 0.36 -16.91 -10.75
C GLU A 49 1.38 -16.80 -9.60
N PHE A 50 1.93 -15.60 -9.37
CA PHE A 50 2.80 -15.36 -8.21
C PHE A 50 2.04 -15.63 -6.90
N SER A 51 0.83 -15.08 -6.76
CA SER A 51 0.02 -15.26 -5.56
C SER A 51 -0.38 -16.73 -5.33
N ALA A 52 -0.69 -17.48 -6.39
CA ALA A 52 -1.09 -18.88 -6.29
C ALA A 52 0.07 -19.79 -5.87
N THR A 53 1.31 -19.40 -6.18
CA THR A 53 2.53 -20.14 -5.82
C THR A 53 3.14 -19.70 -4.49
N GLY A 54 2.46 -18.81 -3.75
CA GLY A 54 2.96 -18.23 -2.51
C GLY A 54 4.15 -17.29 -2.71
N LYS A 55 4.47 -16.93 -3.96
CA LYS A 55 5.54 -16.01 -4.29
C LYS A 55 5.07 -14.58 -4.13
N LEU A 56 6.00 -13.71 -3.73
CA LEU A 56 5.75 -12.28 -3.72
C LEU A 56 5.70 -11.74 -5.14
N VAL A 57 4.82 -10.76 -5.37
CA VAL A 57 4.81 -9.99 -6.61
C VAL A 57 6.12 -9.19 -6.68
N PRO A 58 6.86 -9.23 -7.81
CA PRO A 58 8.10 -8.46 -7.98
C PRO A 58 7.93 -6.97 -7.70
N ASP A 59 8.95 -6.35 -7.09
CA ASP A 59 8.93 -4.94 -6.72
C ASP A 59 8.70 -4.02 -7.92
N GLU A 60 9.28 -4.34 -9.07
CA GLU A 60 9.12 -3.58 -10.33
C GLU A 60 7.66 -3.50 -10.78
N ILE A 61 6.91 -4.60 -10.63
CA ILE A 61 5.49 -4.63 -10.95
C ILE A 61 4.72 -3.73 -9.98
N ILE A 62 5.02 -3.82 -8.69
CA ILE A 62 4.39 -2.99 -7.66
C ILE A 62 4.66 -1.50 -7.93
N LEU A 63 5.92 -1.13 -8.19
CA LEU A 63 6.32 0.24 -8.51
C LEU A 63 5.62 0.77 -9.77
N THR A 64 5.49 -0.07 -10.80
CA THR A 64 4.75 0.29 -12.02
C THR A 64 3.28 0.58 -11.73
N MET A 65 2.63 -0.27 -10.92
CA MET A 65 1.23 -0.08 -10.53
C MET A 65 1.04 1.17 -9.66
N VAL A 66 1.94 1.42 -8.70
CA VAL A 66 1.92 2.63 -7.88
C VAL A 66 2.10 3.87 -8.75
N ARG A 67 3.12 3.88 -9.64
CA ARG A 67 3.36 4.99 -10.57
C ARG A 67 2.13 5.30 -11.41
N ALA A 68 1.50 4.29 -12.00
CA ALA A 68 0.29 4.47 -12.80
C ALA A 68 -0.85 5.08 -11.97
N ARG A 69 -1.06 4.58 -10.74
CA ARG A 69 -2.12 5.08 -9.85
C ARG A 69 -1.92 6.53 -9.42
N LEU A 70 -0.67 6.96 -9.22
CA LEU A 70 -0.32 8.35 -8.91
C LEU A 70 -0.53 9.32 -10.08
N GLN A 71 -0.67 8.80 -11.31
CA GLN A 71 -1.00 9.63 -12.48
C GLN A 71 -2.50 9.92 -12.62
N GLU A 72 -3.37 9.23 -11.88
CA GLU A 72 -4.81 9.48 -11.93
C GLU A 72 -5.16 10.87 -11.36
N PRO A 73 -6.21 11.54 -11.89
CA PRO A 73 -6.54 12.93 -11.51
C PRO A 73 -6.80 13.13 -10.02
N ASP A 74 -7.38 12.15 -9.33
CA ASP A 74 -7.73 12.24 -7.91
C ASP A 74 -6.49 12.26 -6.99
N ALA A 75 -5.38 11.64 -7.42
CA ALA A 75 -4.12 11.59 -6.69
C ALA A 75 -3.25 12.83 -6.91
N LYS A 76 -3.60 13.72 -7.86
CA LYS A 76 -2.78 14.90 -8.19
C LYS A 76 -2.68 15.95 -7.09
N ARG A 77 -3.68 16.01 -6.20
CA ARG A 77 -3.65 16.91 -5.02
C ARG A 77 -2.96 16.29 -3.81
N GLY A 78 -2.52 15.04 -3.92
CA GLY A 78 -1.94 14.26 -2.85
C GLY A 78 -2.59 12.90 -2.71
N TYR A 79 -2.03 12.08 -1.83
CA TYR A 79 -2.44 10.69 -1.62
C TYR A 79 -1.89 10.19 -0.27
N ILE A 80 -2.45 9.08 0.20
CA ILE A 80 -1.92 8.30 1.32
C ILE A 80 -1.48 6.93 0.78
N LEU A 81 -0.19 6.61 0.86
CA LEU A 81 0.30 5.25 0.59
C LEU A 81 0.15 4.40 1.86
N ASP A 82 -0.60 3.30 1.78
CA ASP A 82 -0.76 2.32 2.85
C ASP A 82 -0.24 0.95 2.40
N GLY A 83 0.64 0.34 3.19
CA GLY A 83 1.24 -0.95 2.87
C GLY A 83 2.34 -0.91 1.79
N PHE A 84 2.91 0.28 1.54
CA PHE A 84 4.06 0.52 0.68
C PHE A 84 4.94 1.63 1.27
N PRO A 85 6.28 1.54 1.16
CA PRO A 85 7.07 0.42 0.65
C PRO A 85 7.12 -0.74 1.67
N ARG A 86 7.43 -1.94 1.18
CA ARG A 86 7.63 -3.15 2.01
C ARG A 86 9.10 -3.47 2.27
N ASN A 87 10.01 -2.85 1.53
CA ASN A 87 11.45 -3.02 1.69
C ASN A 87 12.17 -1.72 1.28
N ALA A 88 13.45 -1.62 1.60
CA ALA A 88 14.25 -0.42 1.30
C ALA A 88 14.42 -0.18 -0.21
N SER A 89 14.49 -1.24 -1.03
CA SER A 89 14.60 -1.11 -2.49
C SER A 89 13.41 -0.36 -3.09
N GLN A 90 12.19 -0.73 -2.68
CA GLN A 90 10.97 -0.03 -3.09
C GLN A 90 10.96 1.45 -2.66
N ALA A 91 11.53 1.79 -1.50
CA ALA A 91 11.63 3.18 -1.06
C ALA A 91 12.58 3.98 -1.96
N VAL A 92 13.77 3.45 -2.23
CA VAL A 92 14.78 4.08 -3.10
C VAL A 92 14.24 4.27 -4.52
N GLU A 93 13.52 3.28 -5.06
CA GLU A 93 12.91 3.41 -6.39
C GLU A 93 11.72 4.37 -6.39
N PHE A 94 10.99 4.50 -5.28
CA PHE A 94 9.90 5.45 -5.16
C PHE A 94 10.37 6.90 -5.25
N ASP A 95 11.56 7.22 -4.72
CA ASP A 95 12.14 8.58 -4.80
C ASP A 95 12.36 9.05 -6.25
N LYS A 96 12.40 8.12 -7.22
CA LYS A 96 12.48 8.43 -8.66
C LYS A 96 11.10 8.68 -9.29
N ILE A 97 10.02 8.30 -8.61
CA ILE A 97 8.65 8.40 -9.08
C ILE A 97 8.01 9.72 -8.60
N ASP A 98 8.16 10.03 -7.32
CA ASP A 98 7.54 11.21 -6.69
C ASP A 98 8.27 11.60 -5.40
N THR A 99 8.03 12.82 -4.91
CA THR A 99 8.54 13.31 -3.62
C THR A 99 7.47 13.19 -2.53
N LEU A 100 7.84 12.71 -1.34
CA LEU A 100 6.92 12.61 -0.20
C LEU A 100 7.07 13.78 0.75
N ASP A 101 5.95 14.43 1.09
CA ASP A 101 5.93 15.51 2.08
C ASP A 101 6.01 14.99 3.54
N LEU A 102 5.46 13.80 3.79
CA LEU A 102 5.29 13.27 5.15
C LEU A 102 5.26 11.74 5.17
N VAL A 103 6.01 11.18 6.12
CA VAL A 103 5.96 9.78 6.51
C VAL A 103 5.47 9.69 7.96
N VAL A 104 4.39 8.94 8.18
CA VAL A 104 3.82 8.70 9.51
C VAL A 104 4.07 7.26 9.89
N ASN A 105 4.95 7.05 10.88
CA ASN A 105 5.19 5.73 11.44
C ASN A 105 4.27 5.49 12.65
N PHE A 106 3.34 4.56 12.50
CA PHE A 106 2.46 4.14 13.58
C PHE A 106 3.17 3.11 14.43
N ASP A 107 3.21 3.35 15.73
CA ASP A 107 3.79 2.44 16.71
C ASP A 107 2.77 2.06 17.78
N LEU A 108 2.87 0.82 18.24
CA LEU A 108 2.12 0.29 19.37
C LEU A 108 3.00 -0.73 20.11
N PRO A 109 2.86 -0.86 21.43
CA PRO A 109 3.53 -1.91 22.17
C PRO A 109 3.23 -3.30 21.59
N GLU A 110 4.25 -4.16 21.52
CA GLU A 110 4.15 -5.49 20.91
C GLU A 110 3.02 -6.33 21.49
N TRP A 111 2.83 -6.31 22.81
CA TRP A 111 1.77 -7.05 23.48
C TRP A 111 0.36 -6.65 23.00
N VAL A 112 0.15 -5.35 22.69
CA VAL A 112 -1.12 -4.86 22.11
C VAL A 112 -1.29 -5.38 20.68
N LEU A 113 -0.21 -5.42 19.90
CA LEU A 113 -0.24 -5.96 18.53
C LEU A 113 -0.56 -7.45 18.54
N LEU A 114 0.06 -8.22 19.44
CA LEU A 114 -0.18 -9.65 19.61
C LEU A 114 -1.63 -9.94 20.00
N GLU A 115 -2.18 -9.20 20.96
CA GLU A 115 -3.59 -9.32 21.36
C GLU A 115 -4.54 -9.04 20.18
N LYS A 116 -4.26 -8.00 19.40
CA LYS A 116 -5.07 -7.64 18.22
C LYS A 116 -5.00 -8.66 17.09
N ILE A 117 -3.84 -9.28 16.87
CA ILE A 117 -3.64 -10.24 15.78
C ILE A 117 -4.18 -11.62 16.19
N SER A 118 -3.94 -12.06 17.42
CA SER A 118 -4.40 -13.36 17.94
C SER A 118 -5.92 -13.43 18.12
N GLY A 119 -6.59 -12.29 18.31
CA GLY A 119 -8.05 -12.22 18.38
C GLY A 119 -8.79 -12.39 17.04
N ARG A 120 -8.07 -12.45 15.89
CA ARG A 120 -8.67 -12.69 14.58
C ARG A 120 -9.00 -14.18 14.43
N ARG A 121 -10.29 -14.52 14.55
CA ARG A 121 -10.84 -15.84 14.23
C ARG A 121 -11.31 -15.90 12.79
#